data_AF-A0A7Y5KY85-F1
#
_entry.id   AF-A0A7Y5KY85-F1
#
_cell.length_a   1.000
_cell.length_b   1.000
_cell.length_c   1.000
_cell.angle_alpha   90.00
_cell.angle_beta   90.00
_cell.angle_gamma   90.00
#
_symmetry.space_group_name_H-M   'P 1'
#
loop_
_entity.id
_entity.type
_entity.pdbx_description
1 polymer ?
#
loop_
_entity_poly.entity_id
_entity_poly.type
_entity_poly.pdbx_seq_one_letter_code
_entity_poly.pdbx_strand_id
1 'polypeptide(L)'
;MPRFNRSTSFPRVDGGAGALLGDGFVSDAILEEWKRTGVATRTGAILDLADGRRFALTDGLRILGRRNGDSDPYGLTGSLLTLRSVLRRGGLLSNDGIRLGAAIYDVAFGVLAEPLPPEAGATAERPVSQPPSRRTV
;
A
#
# COMPACT_ATOMS: atom_id res chain seq x y z
N MET A 1 32.91 -22.53 -7.78
CA MET A 1 31.85 -21.88 -8.60
C MET A 1 30.59 -21.78 -7.73
N PRO A 2 29.77 -20.72 -7.84
CA PRO A 2 29.46 -19.78 -6.75
C PRO A 2 28.40 -20.20 -5.71
N ARG A 3 28.47 -19.51 -4.56
CA ARG A 3 27.68 -19.61 -3.33
C ARG A 3 26.23 -19.15 -3.51
N PHE A 4 25.25 -20.00 -3.22
CA PHE A 4 23.88 -19.55 -2.95
C PHE A 4 23.72 -19.29 -1.45
N ASN A 5 24.13 -18.10 -1.02
CA ASN A 5 23.74 -17.54 0.27
C ASN A 5 22.27 -17.07 0.16
N ARG A 6 21.29 -17.97 0.31
CA ARG A 6 19.89 -17.56 0.56
C ARG A 6 19.69 -17.32 2.05
N SER A 7 20.35 -16.29 2.56
CA SER A 7 20.03 -15.71 3.85
C SER A 7 18.96 -14.64 3.63
N THR A 8 17.70 -14.99 3.88
CA THR A 8 16.69 -14.10 4.48
C THR A 8 15.59 -14.99 5.05
N SER A 9 16.00 -15.79 6.03
CA SER A 9 15.12 -16.28 7.08
C SER A 9 14.82 -15.09 7.98
N PHE A 10 13.65 -14.46 7.83
CA PHE A 10 13.20 -13.41 8.73
C PHE A 10 11.78 -13.70 9.23
N PRO A 11 11.49 -13.31 10.48
CA PRO A 11 10.74 -14.10 11.45
C PRO A 11 9.22 -13.97 11.32
N ARG A 12 8.52 -15.01 11.81
CA ARG A 12 7.10 -14.93 12.20
C ARG A 12 6.93 -13.78 13.18
N VAL A 13 6.01 -12.87 12.88
CA VAL A 13 5.65 -11.75 13.75
C VAL A 13 4.66 -12.22 14.82
N ASP A 14 5.16 -12.32 16.05
CA ASP A 14 4.36 -12.12 17.25
C ASP A 14 4.14 -10.62 17.45
N GLY A 15 2.87 -10.22 17.55
CA GLY A 15 2.40 -9.02 18.25
C GLY A 15 3.05 -7.67 17.93
N GLY A 16 2.51 -6.95 16.95
CA GLY A 16 2.78 -5.52 16.78
C GLY A 16 2.16 -4.98 15.50
N ALA A 17 1.14 -4.14 15.63
CA ALA A 17 0.50 -3.48 14.51
C ALA A 17 1.53 -2.60 13.80
N GLY A 18 2.06 -3.07 12.67
CA GLY A 18 3.08 -2.33 11.94
C GLY A 18 3.91 -3.16 10.95
N ALA A 19 4.09 -4.47 11.13
CA ALA A 19 4.69 -5.24 10.04
C ALA A 19 3.69 -5.27 8.87
N LEU A 20 3.90 -4.42 7.85
CA LEU A 20 3.18 -4.56 6.60
C LEU A 20 3.39 -5.99 6.14
N LEU A 21 2.25 -6.68 6.06
CA LEU A 21 2.10 -8.09 5.77
C LEU A 21 2.93 -8.39 4.52
N GLY A 22 4.00 -9.18 4.66
CA GLY A 22 5.05 -9.56 3.70
C GLY A 22 5.02 -9.08 2.23
N ASP A 23 3.87 -9.08 1.56
CA ASP A 23 3.67 -8.68 0.17
C ASP A 23 3.15 -7.24 -0.04
N GLY A 24 3.02 -6.45 1.03
CA GLY A 24 2.65 -5.03 0.98
C GLY A 24 1.14 -4.75 0.82
N PHE A 25 0.29 -5.78 0.87
CA PHE A 25 -1.16 -5.60 0.81
C PHE A 25 -1.76 -5.42 2.21
N VAL A 26 -2.64 -4.42 2.35
CA VAL A 26 -3.44 -4.18 3.56
C VAL A 26 -4.91 -4.18 3.15
N SER A 27 -5.71 -5.07 3.73
CA SER A 27 -7.16 -5.09 3.47
C SER A 27 -7.85 -3.87 4.07
N ASP A 28 -8.97 -3.46 3.47
CA ASP A 28 -9.73 -2.31 3.97
C ASP A 28 -10.14 -2.48 5.43
N ALA A 29 -10.52 -3.70 5.83
CA ALA A 29 -10.88 -4.00 7.22
C ALA A 29 -9.72 -3.73 8.20
N ILE A 30 -8.48 -4.10 7.82
CA ILE A 30 -7.29 -3.85 8.65
C ILE A 30 -6.94 -2.36 8.65
N LEU A 31 -7.04 -1.70 7.50
CA LEU A 31 -6.75 -0.27 7.37
C LEU A 31 -7.70 0.58 8.23
N GLU A 32 -9.00 0.26 8.21
CA GLU A 32 -9.99 0.93 9.05
C GLU A 32 -9.75 0.65 10.54
N GLU A 33 -9.34 -0.56 10.89
CA GLU A 33 -8.97 -0.88 12.27
C GLU A 33 -7.78 -0.06 12.76
N TRP A 34 -6.74 0.08 11.94
CA TRP A 34 -5.56 0.89 12.29
C TRP A 34 -5.91 2.37 12.45
N LYS A 35 -6.79 2.90 11.60
CA LYS A 35 -7.30 4.28 11.74
C LYS A 35 -8.09 4.45 13.04
N ARG A 36 -8.98 3.49 13.35
CA ARG A 36 -9.85 3.52 14.53
C ARG A 36 -9.07 3.44 15.84
N THR A 37 -8.00 2.64 15.86
CA THR A 37 -7.16 2.42 17.04
C THR A 37 -6.04 3.45 17.19
N GLY A 38 -5.87 4.36 16.21
CA GLY A 38 -4.81 5.36 16.21
C GLY A 38 -3.42 4.80 15.88
N VAL A 39 -3.32 3.56 15.41
CA VAL A 39 -2.07 2.94 14.93
C VAL A 39 -1.60 3.62 13.64
N ALA A 40 -2.52 4.09 12.82
CA ALA A 40 -2.22 4.76 11.56
C ALA A 40 -3.10 5.98 11.33
N THR A 41 -2.53 7.00 10.70
CA THR A 41 -3.25 8.16 10.18
C THR A 41 -3.15 8.15 8.66
N ARG A 42 -4.28 8.29 7.97
CA ARG A 42 -4.31 8.37 6.50
C ARG A 42 -4.60 9.79 6.05
N THR A 43 -3.69 10.35 5.25
CA THR A 43 -3.83 11.66 4.62
C THR A 43 -3.81 11.49 3.10
N GLY A 44 -4.99 11.41 2.48
CA GLY A 44 -5.12 11.13 1.05
C GLY A 44 -4.56 9.75 0.67
N ALA A 45 -3.54 9.74 -0.20
CA ALA A 45 -2.84 8.53 -0.64
C ALA A 45 -1.65 8.17 0.25
N ILE A 46 -1.48 8.82 1.39
CA ILE A 46 -0.38 8.58 2.32
C ILE A 46 -0.89 7.95 3.60
N LEU A 47 -0.18 6.93 4.08
CA LEU A 47 -0.37 6.32 5.40
C LEU A 47 0.85 6.61 6.28
N ASP A 48 0.61 7.27 7.41
CA ASP A 48 1.60 7.51 8.45
C ASP A 48 1.29 6.57 9.63
N LEU A 49 2.24 5.71 9.99
CA LEU A 49 2.12 4.82 11.15
C LEU A 49 2.63 5.51 12.42
N ALA A 50 2.10 5.11 13.58
CA ALA A 50 2.48 5.67 14.87
C ALA A 50 3.97 5.48 15.23
N ASP A 51 4.66 4.54 14.57
CA ASP A 51 6.09 4.30 14.71
C ASP A 51 6.96 5.17 13.78
N GLY A 52 6.35 6.11 13.05
CA GLY A 52 7.03 7.06 12.17
C GLY A 52 7.27 6.56 10.75
N ARG A 53 6.87 5.32 10.41
CA ARG A 53 6.97 4.84 9.02
C ARG A 53 5.85 5.40 8.16
N ARG A 54 6.17 5.63 6.88
CA ARG A 54 5.29 6.27 5.91
C ARG A 54 5.15 5.40 4.66
N PHE A 55 3.94 5.35 4.11
CA PHE A 55 3.64 4.55 2.93
C PHE A 55 2.80 5.33 1.92
N ALA A 56 3.12 5.18 0.64
CA ALA A 56 2.23 5.54 -0.44
C ALA A 56 1.22 4.39 -0.63
N LEU A 57 -0.06 4.74 -0.69
CA LEU A 57 -1.15 3.80 -0.88
C LEU A 57 -1.65 3.85 -2.32
N THR A 58 -1.76 2.68 -2.93
CA THR A 58 -2.44 2.50 -4.21
C THR A 58 -3.62 1.57 -4.03
N ASP A 59 -4.79 1.95 -4.54
CA ASP A 59 -5.98 1.09 -4.48
C ASP A 59 -5.73 -0.23 -5.22
N GLY A 60 -6.04 -1.33 -4.54
CA GLY A 60 -5.77 -2.65 -5.05
C GLY A 60 -6.67 -3.72 -4.45
N LEU A 61 -6.39 -4.95 -4.83
CA LEU A 61 -7.09 -6.11 -4.33
C LEU A 61 -6.20 -7.34 -4.37
N ARG A 62 -6.50 -8.29 -3.51
CA ARG A 62 -5.96 -9.64 -3.56
C ARG A 62 -7.01 -10.58 -4.12
N ILE A 63 -6.64 -11.37 -5.12
CA ILE A 63 -7.50 -12.45 -5.64
C ILE A 63 -7.46 -13.61 -4.65
N LEU A 64 -8.60 -13.99 -4.08
CA LEU A 64 -8.71 -15.09 -3.12
C LEU A 64 -8.88 -16.43 -3.83
N GLY A 65 -9.57 -16.44 -4.96
CA GLY A 65 -9.84 -17.63 -5.75
C GLY A 65 -11.01 -17.43 -6.70
N ARG A 66 -11.34 -18.47 -7.47
CA ARG A 66 -12.52 -18.47 -8.33
C ARG A 66 -13.78 -18.77 -7.54
N ARG A 67 -14.82 -17.97 -7.77
CA ARG A 67 -16.13 -18.15 -7.12
C ARG A 67 -16.78 -19.49 -7.45
N ASN A 68 -16.61 -19.97 -8.68
CA ASN A 68 -17.31 -21.17 -9.17
C ASN A 68 -16.50 -22.46 -8.99
N GLY A 69 -15.35 -22.45 -8.30
CA GLY A 69 -14.56 -23.65 -8.01
C GLY A 69 -13.82 -24.28 -9.21
N ASP A 70 -14.01 -23.77 -10.42
CA ASP A 70 -13.30 -24.19 -11.64
C ASP A 70 -11.78 -23.89 -11.59
N SER A 71 -11.04 -24.52 -12.50
CA SER A 71 -9.63 -24.19 -12.80
C SER A 71 -9.46 -22.69 -13.07
N ASP A 72 -8.35 -22.12 -12.60
CA ASP A 72 -7.98 -20.72 -12.75
C ASP A 72 -7.38 -20.45 -14.15
N PRO A 73 -8.18 -19.97 -15.13
CA PRO A 73 -7.72 -19.88 -16.51
C PRO A 73 -6.65 -18.81 -16.72
N TYR A 74 -6.53 -17.87 -15.77
CA TYR A 74 -5.59 -16.76 -15.84
C TYR A 74 -4.47 -16.84 -14.78
N GLY A 75 -4.48 -17.85 -13.91
CA GLY A 75 -3.48 -18.05 -12.87
C GLY A 75 -3.37 -16.87 -11.89
N LEU A 76 -4.49 -16.19 -11.60
CA LEU A 76 -4.51 -14.97 -10.79
C LEU A 76 -4.75 -15.23 -9.31
N THR A 77 -5.12 -16.44 -8.91
CA THR A 77 -5.36 -16.79 -7.51
C THR A 77 -4.13 -16.50 -6.65
N GLY A 78 -4.32 -15.75 -5.56
CA GLY A 78 -3.24 -15.28 -4.69
C GLY A 78 -2.49 -14.04 -5.21
N SER A 79 -2.80 -13.57 -6.42
CA SER A 79 -2.15 -12.37 -6.99
C SER A 79 -2.70 -11.08 -6.39
N LEU A 80 -1.81 -10.09 -6.30
CA LEU A 80 -2.15 -8.71 -6.00
C LEU A 80 -2.29 -7.92 -7.29
N LEU A 81 -3.36 -7.14 -7.41
CA LEU A 81 -3.61 -6.29 -8.57
C LEU A 81 -4.01 -4.89 -8.11
N THR A 82 -3.47 -3.87 -8.78
CA THR A 82 -4.01 -2.52 -8.66
C THR A 82 -5.36 -2.44 -9.37
N LEU A 83 -6.25 -1.56 -8.90
CA LEU A 83 -7.53 -1.32 -9.55
C LEU A 83 -7.37 -0.93 -11.02
N ARG A 84 -6.39 -0.08 -11.31
CA ARG A 84 -6.01 0.30 -12.68
C ARG A 84 -5.61 -0.91 -13.54
N SER A 85 -4.89 -1.88 -12.97
CA SER A 85 -4.50 -3.10 -13.69
C SER A 85 -5.72 -3.94 -14.07
N VAL A 86 -6.68 -4.08 -13.17
CA VAL A 86 -7.94 -4.80 -13.42
C VAL A 86 -8.73 -4.14 -14.56
N LEU A 87 -8.92 -2.82 -14.49
CA LEU A 87 -9.65 -2.07 -15.52
C LEU A 87 -8.98 -2.17 -16.90
N ARG A 88 -7.65 -2.05 -16.96
CA ARG A 88 -6.90 -2.20 -18.24
C ARG A 88 -7.05 -3.56 -18.88
N ARG A 89 -7.30 -4.60 -18.10
CA ARG A 89 -7.53 -5.96 -18.59
C ARG A 89 -8.99 -6.19 -19.01
N GLY A 90 -9.84 -5.16 -18.97
CA GLY A 90 -11.28 -5.27 -19.22
C GLY A 90 -12.05 -5.89 -18.05
N GLY A 91 -11.49 -5.84 -16.84
CA GLY A 91 -12.13 -6.35 -15.65
C GLY A 91 -13.28 -5.46 -15.18
N LEU A 92 -14.37 -6.09 -14.74
CA LEU A 92 -15.50 -5.42 -14.10
C LEU A 92 -15.46 -5.73 -12.60
N LEU A 93 -15.65 -4.69 -11.79
CA LEU A 93 -15.75 -4.83 -10.34
C LEU A 93 -17.20 -5.00 -9.91
N SER A 94 -17.42 -5.86 -8.93
CA SER A 94 -18.64 -5.91 -8.14
C SER A 94 -18.29 -5.83 -6.66
N ASN A 95 -19.32 -5.70 -5.81
CA ASN A 95 -19.12 -5.62 -4.36
C ASN A 95 -18.41 -6.86 -3.79
N ASP A 96 -18.62 -8.01 -4.41
CA ASP A 96 -18.14 -9.29 -3.88
C ASP A 96 -16.92 -9.84 -4.64
N GLY A 97 -16.49 -9.21 -5.74
CA GLY A 97 -15.52 -9.84 -6.62
C GLY A 97 -15.13 -9.04 -7.86
N ILE A 98 -14.35 -9.69 -8.72
CA ILE A 98 -14.05 -9.18 -10.05
C ILE A 98 -14.44 -10.19 -11.12
N ARG A 99 -14.94 -9.68 -12.24
CA ARG A 99 -15.13 -10.46 -13.46
C ARG A 99 -14.07 -10.08 -14.47
N LEU A 100 -13.32 -11.04 -14.96
CA LEU A 100 -12.34 -10.88 -16.03
C LEU A 100 -12.70 -11.82 -17.18
N GLY A 101 -13.22 -11.27 -18.27
CA GLY A 101 -13.82 -12.05 -19.34
C GLY A 101 -14.98 -12.93 -18.83
N ALA A 102 -14.82 -14.25 -18.96
CA ALA A 102 -15.78 -15.24 -18.46
C ALA A 102 -15.53 -15.67 -16.99
N ALA A 103 -14.36 -15.38 -16.43
CA ALA A 103 -14.00 -15.80 -15.09
C ALA A 103 -14.48 -14.80 -14.02
N ILE A 104 -15.01 -15.32 -12.91
CA ILE A 104 -15.40 -14.54 -11.73
C ILE A 104 -14.53 -14.99 -10.56
N TYR A 105 -13.91 -14.00 -9.91
CA TYR A 105 -13.02 -14.18 -8.78
C TYR A 105 -13.57 -13.50 -7.53
N ASP A 106 -13.43 -14.17 -6.39
CA ASP A 106 -13.58 -13.56 -5.08
C ASP A 106 -12.31 -12.79 -4.74
N VAL A 107 -12.47 -11.61 -4.15
CA VAL A 107 -11.36 -10.70 -3.87
C VAL A 107 -11.45 -10.12 -2.47
N ALA A 108 -10.30 -9.81 -1.90
CA ALA A 108 -10.20 -8.91 -0.76
C ALA A 108 -9.81 -7.52 -1.28
N PHE A 109 -10.66 -6.53 -1.05
CA PHE A 109 -10.34 -5.13 -1.34
C PHE A 109 -9.41 -4.54 -0.28
N GLY A 110 -8.59 -3.59 -0.71
CA GLY A 110 -7.59 -2.97 0.14
C GLY A 110 -6.69 -2.01 -0.61
N VAL A 111 -5.51 -1.81 -0.04
CA VAL A 111 -4.46 -0.96 -0.58
C VAL A 111 -3.15 -1.72 -0.68
N LEU A 112 -2.35 -1.36 -1.69
CA LEU A 112 -0.96 -1.71 -1.79
C LEU A 112 -0.14 -0.57 -1.19
N ALA A 113 0.64 -0.89 -0.16
CA ALA A 113 1.45 0.05 0.60
C ALA A 113 2.91 -0.05 0.14
N GLU A 114 3.40 1.01 -0.48
CA GLU A 114 4.80 1.14 -0.88
C GLU A 114 5.53 2.05 0.11
N PRO A 115 6.68 1.63 0.67
CA PRO A 115 7.41 2.43 1.65
C PRO A 115 7.88 3.73 1.04
N LEU A 116 7.55 4.84 1.70
CA LEU A 116 8.11 6.13 1.39
C LEU A 116 9.34 6.38 2.27
N PRO A 117 10.41 6.97 1.70
CA PRO A 117 11.51 7.42 2.53
C PRO A 117 11.00 8.45 3.55
N PRO A 118 11.55 8.47 4.77
CA PRO A 118 11.26 9.54 5.71
C PRO A 118 11.63 10.86 5.03
N GLU A 119 10.77 11.88 5.11
CA GLU A 119 11.09 13.18 4.52
C GLU A 119 12.42 13.67 5.12
N ALA A 120 13.47 13.74 4.29
CA ALA A 120 14.65 14.52 4.61
C ALA A 120 14.15 15.95 4.79
N GLY A 121 14.29 16.45 6.01
CA GLY A 121 13.54 17.61 6.51
C GLY A 121 13.47 18.77 5.53
N ALA A 122 12.34 19.47 5.59
CA ALA A 122 12.20 20.84 5.14
C ALA A 122 13.23 21.73 5.88
N THR A 123 14.49 21.69 5.43
CA THR A 123 15.53 22.67 5.70
C THR A 123 15.95 23.22 4.35
N ALA A 124 15.08 24.07 3.80
CA ALA A 124 15.49 25.09 2.85
C ALA A 124 14.95 26.39 3.42
N GLU A 125 15.87 27.13 4.05
CA GLU A 125 15.78 28.49 4.55
C GLU A 125 14.65 29.32 3.93
N ARG A 126 13.80 29.90 4.78
CA ARG A 126 13.24 31.22 4.45
C ARG A 126 14.43 32.19 4.44
N PRO A 127 14.79 32.85 3.33
CA PRO A 127 15.69 33.98 3.43
C PRO A 127 14.93 35.09 4.18
N VAL A 128 15.25 35.24 5.47
CA VAL A 128 14.93 36.46 6.21
C VAL A 128 15.89 37.53 5.70
N SER A 129 15.49 38.26 4.66
CA SER A 129 16.18 39.49 4.24
C SER A 129 15.36 40.72 4.64
N GLN A 130 15.53 41.09 5.91
CA GLN A 130 15.74 42.44 6.48
C GLN A 130 14.94 43.67 5.94
N PRO A 131 14.19 44.41 6.79
CA PRO A 131 13.64 45.74 6.49
C PRO A 131 14.66 46.90 6.72
N PRO A 132 14.35 48.17 6.38
CA PRO A 132 15.12 49.01 5.45
C PRO A 132 16.26 49.84 6.09
N SER A 133 17.35 50.03 5.33
CA SER A 133 18.35 51.06 5.63
C SER A 133 17.82 52.46 5.29
N ARG A 134 17.50 53.24 6.31
CA ARG A 134 17.44 54.71 6.23
C ARG A 134 18.80 55.22 5.76
N ARG A 135 18.83 55.97 4.65
CA ARG A 135 19.94 56.87 4.35
C ARG A 135 19.42 58.29 4.15
N THR A 136 19.64 59.09 5.17
CA THR A 136 19.56 60.55 5.19
C THR A 136 20.52 61.13 4.15
N VAL A 137 20.02 62.03 3.29
CA VAL A 137 20.73 63.26 2.84
C VAL A 137 19.69 64.34 2.58
#